data_AF-A0A5P2D3Y3-F1
#
_entry.id   AF-A0A5P2D3Y3-F1
#
_cell.length_a   1.000
_cell.length_b   1.000
_cell.length_c   1.000
_cell.angle_alpha   90.00
_cell.angle_beta   90.00
_cell.angle_gamma   90.00
#
_symmetry.space_group_name_H-M   'P 1'
#
loop_
_entity.id
_entity.type
_entity.pdbx_description
1 polymer ?
#
loop_
_entity_poly.entity_id
_entity_poly.type
_entity_poly.pdbx_seq_one_letter_code
_entity_poly.pdbx_strand_id
1 'polypeptide(L)'
;MSGNGASGTNAEPAASTARNEQLTSWFVRSGWSKGELARQVNRRARQMGAHHISTDTSRVRRWLDGEQPREPVPRILSELFSERFGTVVAIEHLGLRTAHQTPSVSGVDLPWAGPQTVELLGEFSRSDLMLARRGFLGTSLALSAGPALIEPMQRWLVPIPATDPGPRPAAGHPAPGGGPAALGGHRPPRLSEPELDLLEATTVMFRQWDAQCGGGLRRKAVVGQLHEVTDLLQENHPAPVLKRLFKVAAELAELAGWMSYDIGLHPTAQKYFVLALHASKEAGDKPLGSYILSNMSRQMIHLGRPEDALELIHLAQYGSRDCAGPRTQAMLYAMEARAYANMGQPSRCKRAVRMAEDTFGDAGLDGEPEPDWIRFFSEAELNGENAHSYRDLAYVAGRSPTYASLAEPVMQRAVELFAKDEVHQRSYALNLIGMATVHLLQREPEQATVLVDQALDVAGKVRSERVNTRLRKTVDTAAREYGDIAEVVRLTDHLAARLPESAEAV
;
A
#
# COMPACT_ATOMS: atom_id res chain seq x y z
N MET A 1 -35.83 29.55 -50.37
CA MET A 1 -37.26 29.96 -50.43
C MET A 1 -38.06 28.70 -50.73
N SER A 2 -39.09 28.26 -50.04
CA SER A 2 -39.74 28.52 -48.76
C SER A 2 -40.66 27.30 -48.58
N GLY A 3 -40.77 26.72 -47.39
CA GLY A 3 -41.68 25.58 -47.18
C GLY A 3 -41.52 24.92 -45.82
N ASN A 4 -42.16 25.50 -44.82
CA ASN A 4 -42.16 25.13 -43.41
C ASN A 4 -43.28 24.11 -43.10
N GLY A 5 -43.11 23.26 -42.08
CA GLY A 5 -44.23 22.76 -41.28
C GLY A 5 -44.32 21.24 -41.05
N ALA A 6 -43.69 20.75 -39.98
CA ALA A 6 -44.24 19.79 -39.01
C ALA A 6 -43.15 19.32 -38.02
N SER A 7 -42.73 20.20 -37.11
CA SER A 7 -41.94 19.78 -35.94
C SER A 7 -42.89 19.32 -34.84
N GLY A 8 -43.01 18.00 -34.69
CA GLY A 8 -43.68 17.39 -33.55
C GLY A 8 -42.97 17.78 -32.25
N THR A 9 -43.73 18.34 -31.33
CA THR A 9 -43.34 18.55 -29.93
C THR A 9 -43.26 17.18 -29.24
N ASN A 10 -42.06 16.59 -29.18
CA ASN A 10 -41.75 15.55 -28.21
C ASN A 10 -41.54 16.24 -26.86
N ALA A 11 -42.62 16.38 -26.09
CA ALA A 11 -42.53 16.62 -24.67
C ALA A 11 -42.06 15.31 -24.01
N GLU A 12 -40.81 15.27 -23.56
CA GLU A 12 -40.35 14.24 -22.63
C GLU A 12 -41.21 14.29 -21.36
N PRO A 13 -41.73 13.15 -20.87
CA PRO A 13 -42.48 13.13 -19.62
C PRO A 13 -41.54 13.43 -18.46
N ALA A 14 -41.86 14.46 -17.68
CA ALA A 14 -41.16 14.80 -16.46
C ALA A 14 -41.08 13.57 -15.54
N ALA A 15 -39.86 13.11 -15.26
CA ALA A 15 -39.60 12.04 -14.30
C ALA A 15 -40.21 12.42 -12.95
N SER A 16 -41.28 11.72 -12.55
CA SER A 16 -41.87 11.86 -11.22
C SER A 16 -40.79 11.57 -10.18
N THR A 17 -40.39 12.60 -9.43
CA THR A 17 -39.37 12.50 -8.39
C THR A 17 -39.93 11.62 -7.26
N ALA A 18 -39.48 10.37 -7.18
CA ALA A 18 -39.85 9.51 -6.06
C ALA A 18 -39.32 10.14 -4.76
N ARG A 19 -40.19 10.26 -3.76
CA ARG A 19 -39.86 10.88 -2.46
C ARG A 19 -38.66 10.17 -1.82
N ASN A 20 -37.74 10.92 -1.21
CA ASN A 20 -36.61 10.32 -0.50
C ASN A 20 -37.06 9.79 0.86
N GLU A 21 -37.53 8.55 0.90
CA GLU A 21 -38.04 7.89 2.11
C GLU A 21 -36.97 7.73 3.19
N GLN A 22 -35.71 7.52 2.79
CA GLN A 22 -34.59 7.36 3.70
C GLN A 22 -34.26 8.65 4.44
N LEU A 23 -34.04 9.76 3.71
CA LEU A 23 -33.84 11.08 4.32
C LEU A 23 -35.06 11.48 5.14
N THR A 24 -36.26 11.17 4.68
CA THR A 24 -37.50 11.46 5.41
C THR A 24 -37.52 10.74 6.76
N SER A 25 -37.15 9.46 6.81
CA SER A 25 -37.09 8.69 8.06
C SER A 25 -36.09 9.29 9.05
N TRP A 26 -34.87 9.59 8.62
CA TRP A 26 -33.84 10.20 9.47
C TRP A 26 -34.23 11.61 9.94
N PHE A 27 -34.84 12.41 9.07
CA PHE A 27 -35.33 13.74 9.40
C PHE A 27 -36.45 13.70 10.44
N VAL A 28 -37.41 12.78 10.33
CA VAL A 28 -38.48 12.63 11.34
C VAL A 28 -37.91 12.18 12.68
N ARG A 29 -36.98 11.21 12.68
CA ARG A 29 -36.34 10.72 13.90
C ARG A 29 -35.47 11.76 14.60
N SER A 30 -34.93 12.74 13.89
CA SER A 30 -34.02 13.73 14.50
C SER A 30 -34.77 14.76 15.33
N GLY A 31 -36.07 14.92 15.10
CA GLY A 31 -36.93 15.93 15.74
C GLY A 31 -36.68 17.35 15.23
N TRP A 32 -35.89 17.55 14.17
CA TRP A 32 -35.63 18.87 13.62
C TRP A 32 -36.81 19.41 12.82
N SER A 33 -37.05 20.71 12.95
CA SER A 33 -37.87 21.42 11.96
C SER A 33 -37.08 21.62 10.65
N LYS A 34 -37.76 21.79 9.52
CA LYS A 34 -37.09 22.07 8.23
C LYS A 34 -36.20 23.32 8.31
N GLY A 35 -36.64 24.34 9.05
CA GLY A 35 -35.89 25.59 9.24
C GLY A 35 -34.70 25.42 10.19
N GLU A 36 -34.75 24.46 11.10
CA GLU A 36 -33.62 24.12 11.95
C GLU A 36 -32.54 23.35 11.19
N LEU A 37 -32.92 22.36 10.38
CA LEU A 37 -31.98 21.66 9.50
C LEU A 37 -31.31 22.64 8.53
N ALA A 38 -32.08 23.53 7.89
CA ALA A 38 -31.54 24.56 7.00
C ALA A 38 -30.51 25.47 7.70
N ARG A 39 -30.79 25.89 8.95
CA ARG A 39 -29.85 26.71 9.75
C ARG A 39 -28.59 25.94 10.10
N GLN A 40 -28.69 24.66 10.44
CA GLN A 40 -27.52 23.82 10.75
C GLN A 40 -26.65 23.58 9.51
N VAL A 41 -27.27 23.29 8.36
CA VAL A 41 -26.56 23.14 7.08
C VAL A 41 -25.80 24.42 6.74
N ASN A 42 -26.44 25.58 6.84
CA ASN A 42 -25.78 26.87 6.56
C ASN A 42 -24.65 27.16 7.55
N ARG A 43 -24.80 26.78 8.82
CA ARG A 43 -23.76 26.95 9.83
C ARG A 43 -22.53 26.11 9.51
N ARG A 44 -22.73 24.82 9.22
CA ARG A 44 -21.64 23.90 8.84
C ARG A 44 -20.98 24.32 7.52
N ALA A 45 -21.77 24.71 6.53
CA ALA A 45 -21.25 25.24 5.26
C ALA A 45 -20.31 26.45 5.47
N ARG A 46 -20.66 27.38 6.37
CA ARG A 46 -19.79 28.53 6.71
C ARG A 46 -18.53 28.10 7.45
N GLN A 47 -18.60 27.11 8.34
CA GLN A 47 -17.43 26.56 9.03
C GLN A 47 -16.45 25.90 8.04
N MET A 48 -16.95 25.32 6.95
CA MET A 48 -16.16 24.70 5.89
C MET A 48 -15.71 25.68 4.79
N GLY A 49 -15.93 27.00 4.97
CA GLY A 49 -15.58 28.01 3.95
C GLY A 49 -16.49 28.05 2.72
N ALA A 50 -17.57 27.26 2.69
CA ALA A 50 -18.53 27.21 1.59
C ALA A 50 -19.62 28.29 1.70
N HIS A 51 -19.19 29.57 1.67
CA HIS A 51 -20.06 30.74 1.86
C HIS A 51 -21.15 30.93 0.79
N HIS A 52 -21.01 30.26 -0.36
CA HIS A 52 -21.98 30.28 -1.45
C HIS A 52 -23.25 29.45 -1.18
N ILE A 53 -23.26 28.64 -0.12
CA ILE A 53 -24.40 27.79 0.23
C ILE A 53 -25.39 28.58 1.09
N SER A 54 -26.60 28.73 0.55
CA SER A 54 -27.75 29.28 1.26
C SER A 54 -28.94 28.33 1.12
N THR A 55 -29.19 27.59 2.20
CA THR A 55 -30.28 26.63 2.35
C THR A 55 -31.43 27.26 3.14
N ASP A 56 -32.66 27.03 2.67
CA ASP A 56 -33.89 27.44 3.34
C ASP A 56 -34.82 26.23 3.56
N THR A 57 -36.00 26.49 4.15
CA THR A 57 -37.03 25.47 4.38
C THR A 57 -37.52 24.81 3.09
N SER A 58 -37.53 25.57 1.98
CA SER A 58 -37.95 25.11 0.66
C SER A 58 -36.96 24.12 0.06
N ARG A 59 -35.64 24.37 0.17
CA ARG A 59 -34.61 23.40 -0.24
C ARG A 59 -34.69 22.11 0.55
N VAL A 60 -34.84 22.21 1.88
CA VAL A 60 -34.99 21.01 2.73
C VAL A 60 -36.22 20.20 2.33
N ARG A 61 -37.34 20.87 2.01
CA ARG A 61 -38.53 20.19 1.47
C ARG A 61 -38.21 19.47 0.16
N ARG A 62 -37.55 20.15 -0.79
CA ARG A 62 -37.19 19.55 -2.09
C ARG A 62 -36.30 18.31 -1.93
N TRP A 63 -35.37 18.30 -0.98
CA TRP A 63 -34.55 17.11 -0.70
C TRP A 63 -35.37 15.94 -0.14
N LEU A 64 -36.32 16.22 0.75
CA LEU A 64 -37.25 15.21 1.26
C LEU A 64 -38.16 14.67 0.14
N ASP A 65 -38.53 15.53 -0.80
CA ASP A 65 -39.35 15.20 -1.97
C ASP A 65 -38.54 14.49 -3.08
N GLY A 66 -37.26 14.17 -2.84
CA GLY A 66 -36.43 13.33 -3.73
C GLY A 66 -35.33 14.07 -4.49
N GLU A 67 -35.23 15.39 -4.35
CA GLU A 67 -34.16 16.15 -5.01
C GLU A 67 -32.79 15.83 -4.41
N GLN A 68 -31.81 15.60 -5.29
CA GLN A 68 -30.43 15.34 -4.90
C GLN A 68 -29.67 16.67 -4.71
N PRO A 69 -29.22 17.01 -3.49
CA PRO A 69 -28.39 18.19 -3.26
C PRO A 69 -27.01 18.03 -3.92
N ARG A 70 -26.43 19.14 -4.39
CA ARG A 70 -25.05 19.19 -4.87
C ARG A 70 -24.05 19.30 -3.71
N GLU A 71 -22.81 18.89 -3.93
CA GLU A 71 -21.73 19.07 -2.97
C GLU A 71 -21.57 20.53 -2.55
N PRO A 72 -21.16 20.79 -1.29
CA PRO A 72 -20.84 19.86 -0.19
C PRO A 72 -22.04 19.39 0.66
N VAL A 73 -23.29 19.64 0.23
CA VAL A 73 -24.49 19.46 1.08
C VAL A 73 -24.74 17.99 1.49
N PRO A 74 -24.58 16.96 0.64
CA PRO A 74 -24.74 15.57 1.06
C PRO A 74 -23.81 15.19 2.23
N ARG A 75 -22.54 15.63 2.18
CA ARG A 75 -21.56 15.45 3.25
C ARG A 75 -21.98 16.16 4.53
N ILE A 76 -22.42 17.41 4.43
CA ILE A 76 -22.91 18.18 5.59
C ILE A 76 -24.09 17.47 6.26
N LEU A 77 -25.04 16.93 5.48
CA LEU A 77 -26.18 16.20 6.04
C LEU A 77 -25.74 14.92 6.73
N SER A 78 -24.82 14.15 6.13
CA SER A 78 -24.24 12.96 6.75
C SER A 78 -23.59 13.27 8.11
N GLU A 79 -22.78 14.32 8.19
CA GLU A 79 -22.11 14.74 9.43
C GLU A 79 -23.13 15.18 10.49
N LEU A 80 -24.09 16.04 10.13
CA LEU A 80 -25.10 16.54 11.05
C LEU A 80 -25.97 15.41 11.63
N PHE A 81 -26.43 14.47 10.80
CA PHE A 81 -27.19 13.33 11.29
C PHE A 81 -26.33 12.37 12.13
N SER A 82 -25.06 12.19 11.77
CA SER A 82 -24.15 11.36 12.56
C SER A 82 -23.93 11.93 13.97
N GLU A 83 -23.68 13.23 14.06
CA GLU A 83 -23.55 13.95 15.34
C GLU A 83 -24.84 13.89 16.16
N ARG A 84 -25.99 14.02 15.51
CA ARG A 84 -27.30 14.01 16.19
C ARG A 84 -27.63 12.66 16.84
N PHE A 85 -27.24 11.56 16.21
CA PHE A 85 -27.61 10.21 16.67
C PHE A 85 -26.46 9.46 17.35
N GLY A 86 -25.25 10.02 17.40
CA GLY A 86 -24.09 9.37 18.02
C GLY A 86 -23.64 8.09 17.29
N THR A 87 -24.01 7.93 16.02
CA THR A 87 -23.66 6.81 15.15
C THR A 87 -23.36 7.33 13.76
N VAL A 88 -22.46 6.67 13.02
CA VAL A 88 -22.14 7.07 11.64
C VAL A 88 -23.36 6.84 10.74
N VAL A 89 -23.89 7.92 10.17
CA VAL A 89 -24.95 7.92 9.15
C VAL A 89 -24.33 8.32 7.81
N ALA A 90 -24.01 7.33 6.98
CA ALA A 90 -23.44 7.54 5.66
C ALA A 90 -24.41 8.28 4.70
N ILE A 91 -23.87 8.93 3.67
CA ILE A 91 -24.64 9.67 2.65
C ILE A 91 -25.68 8.76 1.98
N GLU A 92 -25.30 7.53 1.66
CA GLU A 92 -26.17 6.51 1.06
C GLU A 92 -27.33 6.09 1.98
N HIS A 93 -27.15 6.08 3.31
CA HIS A 93 -28.21 5.79 4.27
C HIS A 93 -29.24 6.91 4.39
N LEU A 94 -28.93 8.10 3.86
CA LEU A 94 -29.86 9.20 3.71
C LEU A 94 -30.57 9.15 2.34
N GLY A 95 -30.36 8.11 1.52
CA GLY A 95 -30.87 8.06 0.15
C GLY A 95 -30.31 9.17 -0.76
N LEU A 96 -29.17 9.76 -0.37
CA LEU A 96 -28.50 10.79 -1.13
C LEU A 96 -27.43 10.18 -2.03
N ARG A 97 -27.24 10.78 -3.20
CA ARG A 97 -26.14 10.42 -4.09
C ARG A 97 -24.86 11.03 -3.53
N THR A 98 -23.90 10.17 -3.19
CA THR A 98 -22.50 10.58 -3.12
C THR A 98 -22.15 11.16 -4.49
N ALA A 99 -21.47 12.31 -4.55
CA ALA A 99 -20.83 12.69 -5.80
C ALA A 99 -19.99 11.49 -6.23
N HIS A 100 -20.35 10.89 -7.37
CA HIS A 100 -19.35 10.15 -8.12
C HIS A 100 -18.27 11.18 -8.39
N GLN A 101 -17.18 11.14 -7.62
CA GLN A 101 -15.90 11.41 -8.26
C GLN A 101 -15.95 10.57 -9.53
N THR A 102 -15.76 11.22 -10.67
CA THR A 102 -15.54 10.54 -11.94
C THR A 102 -14.72 9.27 -11.66
N PRO A 103 -15.06 8.09 -12.19
CA PRO A 103 -14.28 6.88 -11.98
C PRO A 103 -12.93 7.02 -12.69
N SER A 104 -12.07 7.88 -12.16
CA SER A 104 -10.70 8.13 -12.56
C SER A 104 -9.75 8.12 -11.35
N VAL A 105 -10.21 7.71 -10.16
CA VAL A 105 -9.33 7.46 -9.00
C VAL A 105 -9.59 6.09 -8.35
N SER A 106 -10.13 5.13 -9.12
CA SER A 106 -10.04 3.71 -8.79
C SER A 106 -8.70 3.09 -9.26
N GLY A 107 -7.76 3.93 -9.70
CA GLY A 107 -6.47 3.52 -10.25
C GLY A 107 -5.27 4.00 -9.43
N VAL A 108 -4.10 3.52 -9.83
CA VAL A 108 -2.79 3.95 -9.34
C VAL A 108 -2.29 5.24 -10.00
N ASP A 109 -3.09 5.84 -10.88
CA ASP A 109 -2.84 7.16 -11.47
C ASP A 109 -3.29 8.29 -10.53
N LEU A 110 -2.44 8.60 -9.55
CA LEU A 110 -2.69 9.64 -8.55
C LEU A 110 -1.99 10.96 -8.92
N PRO A 111 -2.49 12.11 -8.46
CA PRO A 111 -1.79 13.38 -8.64
C PRO A 111 -0.42 13.35 -7.95
N TRP A 112 0.63 13.66 -8.69
CA TRP A 112 2.02 13.70 -8.19
C TRP A 112 2.36 15.08 -7.61
N ALA A 113 1.69 15.43 -6.52
CA ALA A 113 1.93 16.69 -5.80
C ALA A 113 1.67 16.52 -4.30
N GLY A 114 2.54 17.14 -3.48
CA GLY A 114 2.55 17.02 -2.03
C GLY A 114 1.18 17.11 -1.34
N PRO A 115 0.40 18.19 -1.53
CA PRO A 115 -0.91 18.33 -0.88
C PRO A 115 -1.88 17.19 -1.21
N GLN A 116 -1.92 16.73 -2.46
CA GLN A 116 -2.76 15.62 -2.89
C GLN A 116 -2.27 14.29 -2.34
N THR A 117 -0.96 14.08 -2.25
CA THR A 117 -0.36 12.90 -1.59
C THR A 117 -0.80 12.82 -0.13
N VAL A 118 -0.76 13.94 0.61
CA VAL A 118 -1.20 14.03 2.01
C VAL A 118 -2.70 13.72 2.14
N GLU A 119 -3.54 14.32 1.30
CA GLU A 119 -4.99 14.07 1.29
C GLU A 119 -5.29 12.58 1.07
N LEU A 120 -4.69 11.97 0.06
CA LEU A 120 -4.93 10.56 -0.28
C LEU A 120 -4.39 9.59 0.77
N LEU A 121 -3.23 9.86 1.38
CA LEU A 121 -2.72 9.10 2.52
C LEU A 121 -3.69 9.17 3.70
N GLY A 122 -4.24 10.35 3.98
CA GLY A 122 -5.13 10.59 5.12
C GLY A 122 -6.48 9.93 4.93
N GLU A 123 -7.06 10.02 3.73
CA GLU A 123 -8.30 9.33 3.37
C GLU A 123 -8.14 7.81 3.42
N PHE A 124 -7.08 7.28 2.81
CA PHE A 124 -6.89 5.83 2.72
C PHE A 124 -6.56 5.20 4.06
N SER A 125 -5.66 5.79 4.86
CA SER A 125 -5.34 5.30 6.21
C SER A 125 -6.55 5.34 7.15
N ARG A 126 -7.34 6.41 7.12
CA ARG A 126 -8.58 6.52 7.91
C ARG A 126 -9.61 5.47 7.51
N SER A 127 -9.81 5.31 6.20
CA SER A 127 -10.72 4.32 5.63
C SER A 127 -10.35 2.91 6.10
N ASP A 128 -9.07 2.55 5.98
CA ASP A 128 -8.55 1.23 6.36
C ASP A 128 -8.70 0.94 7.87
N LEU A 129 -8.49 1.95 8.73
CA LEU A 129 -8.69 1.81 10.17
C LEU A 129 -10.17 1.62 10.56
N MET A 130 -11.08 2.35 9.93
CA MET A 130 -12.51 2.35 10.27
C MET A 130 -13.23 1.09 9.76
N LEU A 131 -12.77 0.50 8.66
CA LEU A 131 -13.52 -0.51 7.93
C LEU A 131 -13.19 -1.96 8.34
N ALA A 132 -12.26 -2.14 9.29
CA ALA A 132 -11.95 -3.45 9.87
C ALA A 132 -13.09 -4.11 10.68
N ARG A 133 -14.32 -3.54 10.71
CA ARG A 133 -15.52 -4.15 11.32
C ARG A 133 -16.58 -4.63 10.32
N ARG A 134 -16.57 -4.18 9.06
CA ARG A 134 -17.47 -4.68 8.00
C ARG A 134 -16.76 -4.48 6.67
N GLY A 135 -16.44 -5.60 6.01
CA GLY A 135 -15.78 -5.65 4.71
C GLY A 135 -16.27 -4.57 3.76
N PHE A 136 -15.31 -3.92 3.13
CA PHE A 136 -15.48 -2.80 2.23
C PHE A 136 -16.45 -3.15 1.08
N LEU A 137 -17.66 -2.59 1.12
CA LEU A 137 -18.64 -2.63 0.01
C LEU A 137 -18.78 -1.26 -0.69
N GLY A 138 -17.83 -0.34 -0.52
CA GLY A 138 -17.84 0.96 -1.20
C GLY A 138 -16.51 1.23 -1.88
N THR A 139 -16.43 1.02 -3.19
CA THR A 139 -15.26 1.15 -4.11
C THR A 139 -14.30 -0.05 -4.17
N SER A 140 -14.72 -1.20 -4.72
CA SER A 140 -13.83 -2.34 -5.06
C SER A 140 -12.40 -1.90 -5.46
N LEU A 141 -11.44 -1.97 -4.53
CA LEU A 141 -10.04 -1.69 -4.81
C LEU A 141 -9.59 -2.76 -5.81
N ALA A 142 -9.36 -2.33 -7.06
CA ALA A 142 -8.88 -3.22 -8.11
C ALA A 142 -7.36 -3.15 -8.16
N LEU A 143 -6.73 -4.31 -8.34
CA LEU A 143 -5.31 -4.37 -8.63
C LEU A 143 -5.06 -3.84 -10.05
N SER A 144 -4.20 -2.85 -10.18
CA SER A 144 -3.74 -2.30 -11.46
C SER A 144 -2.61 -3.12 -12.05
N ALA A 145 -2.55 -3.14 -13.37
CA ALA A 145 -1.68 -4.01 -14.15
C ALA A 145 -1.34 -3.38 -15.51
N GLY A 146 -0.19 -3.73 -16.08
CA GLY A 146 0.21 -3.32 -17.43
C GLY A 146 0.48 -1.83 -17.48
N PRO A 147 0.16 -1.17 -18.61
CA PRO A 147 0.30 0.28 -18.75
C PRO A 147 -0.41 1.07 -17.64
N ALA A 148 -1.57 0.60 -17.16
CA ALA A 148 -2.31 1.26 -16.08
C ALA A 148 -1.54 1.28 -14.74
N LEU A 149 -0.59 0.37 -14.55
CA LEU A 149 0.35 0.39 -13.43
C LEU A 149 1.64 1.15 -13.76
N ILE A 150 2.25 0.85 -14.90
CA ILE A 150 3.60 1.32 -15.23
C ILE A 150 3.64 2.81 -15.57
N GLU A 151 2.71 3.32 -16.38
CA GLU A 151 2.73 4.71 -16.85
C GLU A 151 2.65 5.73 -15.70
N PRO A 152 1.78 5.55 -14.67
CA PRO A 152 1.80 6.41 -13.51
C PRO A 152 3.13 6.39 -12.77
N MET A 153 3.74 5.20 -12.59
CA MET A 153 4.97 5.05 -11.80
C MET A 153 6.17 5.73 -12.48
N GLN A 154 6.22 5.80 -13.81
CA GLN A 154 7.26 6.52 -14.54
C GLN A 154 7.38 8.00 -14.13
N ARG A 155 6.28 8.61 -13.68
CA ARG A 155 6.27 10.02 -13.22
C ARG A 155 7.09 10.22 -11.94
N TRP A 156 7.46 9.15 -11.23
CA TRP A 156 8.43 9.20 -10.14
C TRP A 156 9.77 9.82 -10.57
N LEU A 157 10.21 9.55 -11.81
CA LEU A 157 11.47 10.07 -12.36
C LEU A 157 11.45 11.57 -12.64
N VAL A 158 10.27 12.16 -12.82
CA VAL A 158 10.12 13.57 -13.19
C VAL A 158 10.49 14.41 -11.97
N PRO A 159 11.51 15.30 -12.05
CA PRO A 159 11.87 16.16 -10.92
C PRO A 159 10.68 16.99 -10.45
N ILE A 160 10.53 17.13 -9.13
CA ILE A 160 9.58 18.10 -8.58
C ILE A 160 10.13 19.49 -8.92
N PRO A 161 9.36 20.37 -9.58
CA PRO A 161 9.81 21.74 -9.83
C PRO A 161 10.21 22.38 -8.52
N ALA A 162 11.41 22.97 -8.46
CA ALA A 162 11.79 23.78 -7.32
C ALA A 162 10.73 24.89 -7.18
N THR A 163 9.92 24.83 -6.13
CA THR A 163 9.09 25.95 -5.74
C THR A 163 10.07 27.00 -5.22
N ASP A 164 10.50 27.87 -6.14
CA ASP A 164 11.20 29.10 -5.77
C ASP A 164 10.27 29.80 -4.77
N PRO A 165 10.70 30.06 -3.51
CA PRO A 165 9.88 30.83 -2.61
C PRO A 165 9.80 32.22 -3.22
N GLY A 166 8.74 32.48 -4.00
CA GLY A 166 8.49 33.76 -4.63
C GLY A 166 8.68 34.88 -3.61
N PRO A 167 9.08 36.09 -4.05
CA PRO A 167 9.56 37.14 -3.18
C PRO A 167 8.59 37.32 -2.02
N ARG A 168 9.05 36.94 -0.81
CA ARG A 168 8.32 37.18 0.43
C ARG A 168 7.96 38.66 0.43
N PRO A 169 6.70 39.06 0.70
CA PRO A 169 6.43 40.45 1.01
C PRO A 169 7.36 40.82 2.17
N ALA A 170 8.27 41.76 1.92
CA ALA A 170 9.17 42.27 2.93
C ALA A 170 8.32 42.61 4.15
N ALA A 171 8.64 42.00 5.29
CA ALA A 171 8.07 42.39 6.55
C ALA A 171 8.24 43.91 6.65
N GLY A 172 7.12 44.63 6.60
CA GLY A 172 7.11 46.08 6.75
C GLY A 172 7.88 46.43 8.01
N HIS A 173 8.85 47.32 7.87
CA HIS A 173 9.59 47.88 9.00
C HIS A 173 8.62 48.27 10.13
N PRO A 174 8.79 47.76 11.36
CA PRO A 174 8.04 48.30 12.48
C PRO A 174 8.61 49.69 12.77
N ALA A 175 7.76 50.71 12.65
CA ALA A 175 8.03 52.03 13.18
C ALA A 175 8.36 51.94 14.69
N PRO A 176 9.34 52.68 15.20
CA PRO A 176 9.66 52.67 16.62
C PRO A 176 8.65 53.53 17.37
N GLY A 177 7.70 52.90 18.07
CA GLY A 177 6.73 53.59 18.94
C GLY A 177 6.15 52.60 19.94
N GLY A 178 6.40 52.83 21.24
CA GLY A 178 6.29 51.83 22.29
C GLY A 178 4.88 51.51 22.81
N GLY A 179 4.82 50.38 23.53
CA GLY A 179 3.71 49.97 24.39
C GLY A 179 3.74 48.45 24.66
N PRO A 180 3.71 47.96 25.92
CA PRO A 180 3.64 46.55 26.21
C PRO A 180 2.18 46.09 26.16
N ALA A 181 1.81 45.27 25.18
CA ALA A 181 0.53 44.60 25.17
C ALA A 181 0.72 43.14 24.72
N ALA A 182 0.72 42.25 25.71
CA ALA A 182 0.50 40.83 25.54
C ALA A 182 -0.91 40.59 24.99
N LEU A 183 -1.04 39.85 23.90
CA LEU A 183 -2.23 39.06 23.54
C LEU A 183 -1.76 37.92 22.61
N GLY A 184 -1.99 36.68 23.07
CA GLY A 184 -1.43 35.47 22.50
C GLY A 184 -1.89 35.16 21.08
N GLY A 185 -0.92 35.13 20.16
CA GLY A 185 -1.01 34.27 18.99
C GLY A 185 -0.58 32.86 19.41
N HIS A 186 -1.51 31.93 19.52
CA HIS A 186 -1.20 30.51 19.50
C HIS A 186 -0.59 30.19 18.13
N ARG A 187 0.73 30.38 18.01
CA ARG A 187 1.49 29.75 16.95
C ARG A 187 1.37 28.25 17.23
N PRO A 188 0.82 27.42 16.32
CA PRO A 188 0.78 25.99 16.56
C PRO A 188 2.19 25.52 16.91
N PRO A 189 2.35 24.61 17.89
CA PRO A 189 3.67 24.15 18.29
C PRO A 189 4.34 23.57 17.06
N ARG A 190 5.45 24.17 16.66
CA ARG A 190 6.29 23.63 15.59
C ARG A 190 6.82 22.30 16.09
N LEU A 191 6.67 21.24 15.28
CA LEU A 191 7.25 19.94 15.60
C LEU A 191 8.73 20.10 15.93
N SER A 192 9.12 19.66 17.11
CA SER A 192 10.50 19.75 17.60
C SER A 192 11.38 18.67 16.96
N GLU A 193 12.70 18.90 16.94
CA GLU A 193 13.65 17.88 16.45
C GLU A 193 13.52 16.54 17.21
N PRO A 194 13.39 16.50 18.55
CA PRO A 194 13.20 15.25 19.28
C PRO A 194 11.90 14.50 18.94
N GLU A 195 10.80 15.22 18.66
CA GLU A 195 9.55 14.59 18.22
C GLU A 195 9.71 13.94 16.85
N LEU A 196 10.43 14.58 15.93
CA LEU A 196 10.70 14.04 14.61
C LEU A 196 11.64 12.82 14.66
N ASP A 197 12.68 12.87 15.50
CA ASP A 197 13.56 11.73 15.77
C ASP A 197 12.78 10.55 16.36
N LEU A 198 11.79 10.82 17.22
CA LEU A 198 10.92 9.79 17.79
C LEU A 198 10.03 9.13 16.73
N LEU A 199 9.50 9.89 15.77
CA LEU A 199 8.71 9.33 14.65
C LEU A 199 9.56 8.41 13.76
N GLU A 200 10.80 8.81 13.47
CA GLU A 200 11.76 8.01 12.72
C GLU A 200 12.13 6.72 13.48
N ALA A 201 12.44 6.82 14.78
CA ALA A 201 12.73 5.67 15.63
C ALA A 201 11.53 4.71 15.77
N THR A 202 10.31 5.24 15.85
CA THR A 202 9.08 4.45 15.90
C THR A 202 8.89 3.64 14.62
N THR A 203 9.25 4.20 13.47
CA THR A 203 9.19 3.51 12.18
C THR A 203 10.16 2.32 12.13
N VAL A 204 11.39 2.49 12.64
CA VAL A 204 12.37 1.41 12.81
C VAL A 204 11.82 0.31 13.73
N MET A 205 11.23 0.68 14.86
CA MET A 205 10.62 -0.27 15.80
C MET A 205 9.50 -1.08 15.14
N PHE A 206 8.65 -0.45 14.33
CA PHE A 206 7.60 -1.18 13.61
C PHE A 206 8.15 -2.19 12.61
N ARG A 207 9.24 -1.87 11.88
CA ARG A 207 9.91 -2.82 10.99
C ARG A 207 10.47 -4.02 11.75
N GLN A 208 11.13 -3.78 12.88
CA GLN A 208 11.66 -4.85 13.73
C GLN A 208 10.55 -5.76 14.25
N TRP A 209 9.40 -5.18 14.62
CA TRP A 209 8.24 -5.97 15.05
C TRP A 209 7.61 -6.79 13.91
N ASP A 210 7.53 -6.26 12.69
CA ASP A 210 7.08 -7.05 11.52
C ASP A 210 8.02 -8.23 11.25
N ALA A 211 9.34 -8.00 11.30
CA ALA A 211 10.33 -9.04 11.07
C ALA A 211 10.14 -10.24 12.04
N GLN A 212 9.87 -9.97 13.32
CA GLN A 212 9.71 -10.98 14.37
C GLN A 212 8.40 -11.78 14.30
N CYS A 213 7.28 -11.15 13.94
CA CYS A 213 5.93 -11.74 14.13
C CYS A 213 5.13 -11.97 12.84
N GLY A 214 5.54 -11.37 11.70
CA GLY A 214 4.75 -11.32 10.48
C GLY A 214 3.62 -10.27 10.51
N GLY A 215 3.03 -9.99 9.35
CA GLY A 215 2.29 -8.74 9.07
C GLY A 215 0.92 -8.58 9.76
N GLY A 216 0.35 -9.62 10.37
CA GLY A 216 -1.06 -9.60 10.78
C GLY A 216 -1.38 -8.78 12.04
N LEU A 217 -0.64 -8.97 13.14
CA LEU A 217 -1.10 -8.53 14.48
C LEU A 217 -0.97 -7.01 14.69
N ARG A 218 -0.02 -6.36 14.02
CA ARG A 218 0.39 -4.97 14.32
C ARG A 218 0.12 -3.97 13.18
N ARG A 219 -0.43 -4.42 12.05
CA ARG A 219 -0.69 -3.55 10.89
C ARG A 219 -1.53 -2.32 11.24
N LYS A 220 -2.54 -2.46 12.11
CA LYS A 220 -3.37 -1.33 12.57
C LYS A 220 -2.56 -0.26 13.31
N ALA A 221 -1.52 -0.65 14.04
CA ALA A 221 -0.65 0.31 14.72
C ALA A 221 0.18 1.12 13.71
N VAL A 222 0.73 0.45 12.69
CA VAL A 222 1.44 1.12 11.58
C VAL A 222 0.54 2.08 10.83
N VAL A 223 -0.69 1.65 10.46
CA VAL A 223 -1.65 2.52 9.76
C VAL A 223 -2.12 3.67 10.67
N GLY A 224 -2.26 3.45 11.97
CA GLY A 224 -2.54 4.49 12.96
C GLY A 224 -1.44 5.55 13.01
N GLN A 225 -0.18 5.13 13.09
CA GLN A 225 0.97 6.05 13.05
C GLN A 225 1.05 6.80 11.73
N LEU A 226 0.80 6.12 10.61
CA LEU A 226 0.75 6.77 9.30
C LEU A 226 -0.34 7.85 9.25
N HIS A 227 -1.52 7.58 9.83
CA HIS A 227 -2.60 8.55 9.92
C HIS A 227 -2.18 9.79 10.71
N GLU A 228 -1.57 9.59 11.88
CA GLU A 228 -1.05 10.69 12.71
C GLU A 228 0.02 11.52 11.99
N VAL A 229 1.00 10.88 11.34
CA VAL A 229 2.02 11.58 10.54
C VAL A 229 1.39 12.35 9.37
N THR A 230 0.29 11.84 8.81
CA THR A 230 -0.44 12.52 7.75
C THR A 230 -1.18 13.76 8.25
N ASP A 231 -1.71 13.73 9.48
CA ASP A 231 -2.27 14.92 10.11
C ASP A 231 -1.19 15.97 10.38
N LEU A 232 0.01 15.55 10.83
CA LEU A 232 1.16 16.46 10.98
C LEU A 232 1.58 17.09 9.64
N LEU A 233 1.52 16.34 8.54
CA LEU A 233 1.82 16.85 7.18
C LEU A 233 0.83 17.89 6.67
N GLN A 234 -0.38 18.00 7.24
CA GLN A 234 -1.36 19.04 6.89
C GLN A 234 -1.03 20.40 7.54
N GLU A 235 -0.15 20.41 8.54
CA GLU A 235 0.29 21.61 9.22
C GLU A 235 1.40 22.36 8.46
N ASN A 236 1.59 23.64 8.79
CA ASN A 236 2.60 24.47 8.16
C ASN A 236 3.99 24.24 8.76
N HIS A 237 4.84 23.45 8.08
CA HIS A 237 6.22 23.18 8.49
C HIS A 237 7.26 23.78 7.53
N PRO A 238 8.48 24.08 8.01
CA PRO A 238 9.62 24.40 7.14
C PRO A 238 9.97 23.23 6.21
N ALA A 239 10.51 23.53 5.02
CA ALA A 239 10.85 22.52 4.01
C ALA A 239 11.74 21.35 4.53
N PRO A 240 12.76 21.56 5.38
CA PRO A 240 13.54 20.44 5.93
C PRO A 240 12.71 19.48 6.80
N VAL A 241 11.76 20.00 7.58
CA VAL A 241 10.85 19.20 8.41
C VAL A 241 9.86 18.44 7.54
N LEU A 242 9.28 19.10 6.51
CA LEU A 242 8.39 18.45 5.55
C LEU A 242 9.06 17.25 4.86
N LYS A 243 10.32 17.40 4.41
CA LYS A 243 11.05 16.29 3.78
C LYS A 243 11.18 15.08 4.69
N ARG A 244 11.53 15.30 5.97
CA ARG A 244 11.63 14.23 6.97
C ARG A 244 10.26 13.61 7.28
N LEU A 245 9.21 14.40 7.42
CA LEU A 245 7.85 13.88 7.61
C LEU A 245 7.36 13.06 6.41
N PHE A 246 7.62 13.50 5.18
CA PHE A 246 7.31 12.73 3.98
C PHE A 246 8.11 11.42 3.92
N LYS A 247 9.37 11.42 4.37
CA LYS A 247 10.17 10.18 4.49
C LYS A 247 9.52 9.21 5.48
N VAL A 248 9.15 9.67 6.67
CA VAL A 248 8.46 8.84 7.67
C VAL A 248 7.13 8.30 7.11
N ALA A 249 6.33 9.15 6.45
CA ALA A 249 5.08 8.74 5.82
C ALA A 249 5.32 7.69 4.72
N ALA A 250 6.37 7.84 3.91
CA ALA A 250 6.74 6.88 2.88
C ALA A 250 7.13 5.53 3.48
N GLU A 251 7.96 5.51 4.51
CA GLU A 251 8.37 4.27 5.19
C GLU A 251 7.21 3.57 5.90
N LEU A 252 6.31 4.31 6.55
CA LEU A 252 5.12 3.74 7.20
C LEU A 252 4.10 3.22 6.17
N ALA A 253 3.89 3.94 5.07
CA ALA A 253 3.03 3.49 3.98
C ALA A 253 3.60 2.26 3.28
N GLU A 254 4.93 2.22 3.05
CA GLU A 254 5.63 1.05 2.53
C GLU A 254 5.40 -0.16 3.44
N LEU A 255 5.62 -0.01 4.75
CA LEU A 255 5.44 -1.08 5.72
C LEU A 255 3.98 -1.55 5.79
N ALA A 256 3.01 -0.62 5.76
CA ALA A 256 1.59 -0.96 5.70
C ALA A 256 1.26 -1.76 4.42
N GLY A 257 1.88 -1.40 3.30
CA GLY A 257 1.80 -2.13 2.03
C GLY A 257 2.39 -3.53 2.13
N TRP A 258 3.58 -3.67 2.70
CA TRP A 258 4.25 -4.95 2.91
C TRP A 258 3.44 -5.89 3.80
N MET A 259 2.95 -5.38 4.94
CA MET A 259 2.12 -6.16 5.85
C MET A 259 0.79 -6.58 5.20
N SER A 260 0.20 -5.71 4.37
CA SER A 260 -1.02 -6.03 3.61
C SER A 260 -0.76 -7.11 2.55
N TYR A 261 0.40 -7.05 1.89
CA TYR A 261 0.84 -8.08 0.94
C TYR A 261 1.06 -9.43 1.64
N ASP A 262 1.67 -9.43 2.83
CA ASP A 262 1.96 -10.66 3.59
C ASP A 262 0.70 -11.41 4.04
N ILE A 263 -0.41 -10.69 4.28
CA ILE A 263 -1.71 -11.26 4.64
C ILE A 263 -2.67 -11.42 3.45
N GLY A 264 -2.20 -11.23 2.21
CA GLY A 264 -2.99 -11.47 0.99
C GLY A 264 -3.91 -10.33 0.54
N LEU A 265 -3.89 -9.17 1.18
CA LEU A 265 -4.65 -7.98 0.76
C LEU A 265 -3.96 -7.24 -0.39
N HIS A 266 -3.83 -7.89 -1.55
CA HIS A 266 -3.04 -7.36 -2.69
C HIS A 266 -3.47 -5.98 -3.19
N PRO A 267 -4.78 -5.66 -3.37
CA PRO A 267 -5.17 -4.32 -3.81
C PRO A 267 -4.82 -3.24 -2.78
N THR A 268 -5.03 -3.52 -1.49
CA THR A 268 -4.65 -2.62 -0.39
C THR A 268 -3.13 -2.41 -0.37
N ALA A 269 -2.35 -3.49 -0.53
CA ALA A 269 -0.90 -3.42 -0.59
C ALA A 269 -0.42 -2.54 -1.74
N GLN A 270 -0.96 -2.73 -2.96
CA GLN A 270 -0.60 -1.93 -4.12
C GLN A 270 -0.91 -0.44 -3.91
N LYS A 271 -2.08 -0.13 -3.33
CA LYS A 271 -2.46 1.25 -3.04
C LYS A 271 -1.49 1.91 -2.05
N TYR A 272 -1.09 1.19 -0.99
CA TYR A 272 -0.10 1.69 -0.04
C TYR A 272 1.29 1.88 -0.67
N PHE A 273 1.76 0.95 -1.50
CA PHE A 273 3.04 1.12 -2.20
C PHE A 273 3.04 2.33 -3.14
N VAL A 274 1.94 2.57 -3.85
CA VAL A 274 1.82 3.76 -4.71
C VAL A 274 1.87 5.04 -3.87
N LEU A 275 1.12 5.10 -2.76
CA LEU A 275 1.16 6.27 -1.87
C LEU A 275 2.55 6.46 -1.23
N ALA A 276 3.23 5.37 -0.88
CA ALA A 276 4.61 5.40 -0.38
C ALA A 276 5.58 5.97 -1.43
N LEU A 277 5.43 5.59 -2.71
CA LEU A 277 6.27 6.09 -3.79
C LEU A 277 6.06 7.59 -4.05
N HIS A 278 4.82 8.06 -3.92
CA HIS A 278 4.53 9.49 -3.97
C HIS A 278 5.19 10.23 -2.80
N ALA A 279 5.06 9.72 -1.57
CA ALA A 279 5.66 10.33 -0.40
C ALA A 279 7.20 10.31 -0.45
N SER A 280 7.83 9.24 -0.94
CA SER A 280 9.30 9.19 -1.10
C SER A 280 9.80 10.20 -2.13
N LYS A 281 9.00 10.47 -3.17
CA LYS A 281 9.29 11.53 -4.13
C LYS A 281 9.26 12.91 -3.48
N GLU A 282 8.24 13.21 -2.68
CA GLU A 282 8.13 14.48 -1.95
C GLU A 282 9.25 14.64 -0.90
N ALA A 283 9.71 13.54 -0.30
CA ALA A 283 10.89 13.52 0.55
C ALA A 283 12.21 13.77 -0.22
N GLY A 284 12.21 13.50 -1.52
CA GLY A 284 13.42 13.47 -2.36
C GLY A 284 14.30 12.23 -2.11
N ASP A 285 13.75 11.17 -1.50
CA ASP A 285 14.47 9.95 -1.13
C ASP A 285 14.34 8.89 -2.24
N LYS A 286 15.20 9.02 -3.26
CA LYS A 286 15.23 8.12 -4.42
C LYS A 286 15.61 6.67 -4.05
N PRO A 287 16.57 6.39 -3.15
CA PRO A 287 16.83 5.03 -2.68
C PRO A 287 15.61 4.38 -2.01
N LEU A 288 14.86 5.11 -1.18
CA LEU A 288 13.61 4.59 -0.61
C LEU A 288 12.56 4.32 -1.70
N GLY A 289 12.44 5.20 -2.69
CA GLY A 289 11.55 4.99 -3.83
C GLY A 289 11.88 3.74 -4.66
N SER A 290 13.16 3.43 -4.87
CA SER A 290 13.56 2.21 -5.58
C SER A 290 13.29 0.94 -4.77
N TYR A 291 13.41 1.00 -3.44
CA TYR A 291 12.97 -0.08 -2.56
C TYR A 291 11.46 -0.34 -2.65
N ILE A 292 10.64 0.71 -2.62
CA ILE A 292 9.19 0.59 -2.78
C ILE A 292 8.83 -0.06 -4.13
N LEU A 293 9.45 0.38 -5.22
CA LEU A 293 9.28 -0.22 -6.55
C LEU A 293 9.69 -1.71 -6.58
N SER A 294 10.74 -2.08 -5.83
CA SER A 294 11.14 -3.48 -5.68
C SER A 294 10.08 -4.33 -4.97
N ASN A 295 9.37 -3.77 -3.98
CA ASN A 295 8.26 -4.45 -3.30
C ASN A 295 7.04 -4.60 -4.22
N MET A 296 6.75 -3.57 -5.03
CA MET A 296 5.75 -3.68 -6.10
C MET A 296 6.13 -4.77 -7.11
N SER A 297 7.40 -4.82 -7.55
CA SER A 297 7.90 -5.87 -8.45
C SER A 297 7.72 -7.27 -7.86
N ARG A 298 8.06 -7.44 -6.57
CA ARG A 298 7.88 -8.70 -5.84
C ARG A 298 6.41 -9.12 -5.77
N GLN A 299 5.50 -8.17 -5.56
CA GLN A 299 4.05 -8.41 -5.66
C GLN A 299 3.66 -8.86 -7.07
N MET A 300 4.18 -8.23 -8.12
CA MET A 300 3.86 -8.60 -9.50
C MET A 300 4.37 -9.99 -9.89
N ILE A 301 5.56 -10.39 -9.41
CA ILE A 301 6.07 -11.76 -9.58
C ILE A 301 5.13 -12.77 -8.90
N HIS A 302 4.70 -12.49 -7.65
CA HIS A 302 3.78 -13.36 -6.93
C HIS A 302 2.45 -13.58 -7.66
N LEU A 303 1.97 -12.53 -8.35
CA LEU A 303 0.73 -12.55 -9.11
C LEU A 303 0.91 -13.05 -10.56
N GLY A 304 2.08 -13.58 -10.91
CA GLY A 304 2.34 -14.16 -12.23
C GLY A 304 2.47 -13.13 -13.35
N ARG A 305 2.92 -11.91 -13.04
CA ARG A 305 3.09 -10.81 -14.00
C ARG A 305 4.54 -10.33 -14.05
N PRO A 306 5.46 -11.16 -14.58
CA PRO A 306 6.89 -10.86 -14.54
C PRO A 306 7.31 -9.70 -15.45
N GLU A 307 6.54 -9.39 -16.50
CA GLU A 307 6.80 -8.24 -17.38
C GLU A 307 6.72 -6.91 -16.62
N ASP A 308 5.67 -6.67 -15.84
CA ASP A 308 5.57 -5.42 -15.05
C ASP A 308 6.55 -5.42 -13.89
N ALA A 309 6.83 -6.60 -13.34
CA ALA A 309 7.86 -6.73 -12.33
C ALA A 309 9.21 -6.24 -12.86
N LEU A 310 9.55 -6.58 -14.10
CA LEU A 310 10.77 -6.12 -14.77
C LEU A 310 10.75 -4.61 -15.03
N GLU A 311 9.65 -4.07 -15.57
CA GLU A 311 9.49 -2.64 -15.83
C GLU A 311 9.63 -1.80 -14.55
N LEU A 312 9.04 -2.25 -13.43
CA LEU A 312 9.18 -1.60 -12.13
C LEU A 312 10.64 -1.61 -11.62
N ILE A 313 11.38 -2.70 -11.86
CA ILE A 313 12.79 -2.79 -11.47
C ILE A 313 13.69 -1.93 -12.36
N HIS A 314 13.45 -1.88 -13.66
CA HIS A 314 14.19 -0.98 -14.56
C HIS A 314 13.94 0.49 -14.20
N LEU A 315 12.71 0.84 -13.84
CA LEU A 315 12.37 2.15 -13.30
C LEU A 315 13.15 2.43 -12.00
N ALA A 316 13.19 1.48 -11.07
CA ALA A 316 13.89 1.59 -9.79
C ALA A 316 15.41 1.76 -9.96
N GLN A 317 16.03 0.95 -10.81
CA GLN A 317 17.45 1.01 -11.14
C GLN A 317 17.79 2.36 -11.78
N TYR A 318 17.02 2.77 -12.80
CA TYR A 318 17.27 4.04 -13.50
C TYR A 318 17.12 5.25 -12.56
N GLY A 319 16.06 5.28 -11.75
CA GLY A 319 15.78 6.42 -10.88
C GLY A 319 16.73 6.57 -9.68
N SER A 320 17.39 5.48 -9.27
CA SER A 320 18.29 5.48 -8.10
C SER A 320 19.77 5.27 -8.41
N ARG A 321 20.15 5.07 -9.68
CA ARG A 321 21.53 4.74 -10.12
C ARG A 321 22.65 5.63 -9.55
N ASP A 322 22.36 6.90 -9.29
CA ASP A 322 23.35 7.90 -8.86
C ASP A 322 23.40 8.07 -7.32
N CYS A 323 22.56 7.35 -6.56
CA CYS A 323 22.38 7.60 -5.12
C CYS A 323 22.08 6.36 -4.26
N ALA A 324 21.68 5.24 -4.85
CA ALA A 324 21.48 4.00 -4.11
C ALA A 324 22.83 3.28 -3.90
N GLY A 325 23.13 2.95 -2.65
CA GLY A 325 24.35 2.22 -2.28
C GLY A 325 24.35 0.76 -2.75
N PRO A 326 25.49 0.06 -2.61
CA PRO A 326 25.69 -1.26 -3.20
C PRO A 326 24.65 -2.31 -2.77
N ARG A 327 24.26 -2.35 -1.50
CA ARG A 327 23.23 -3.29 -1.01
C ARG A 327 21.87 -3.07 -1.68
N THR A 328 21.47 -1.83 -1.88
CA THR A 328 20.20 -1.50 -2.57
C THR A 328 20.29 -1.92 -4.04
N GLN A 329 21.41 -1.63 -4.72
CA GLN A 329 21.61 -2.04 -6.11
C GLN A 329 21.62 -3.57 -6.27
N ALA A 330 22.28 -4.30 -5.37
CA ALA A 330 22.30 -5.75 -5.35
C ALA A 330 20.88 -6.34 -5.22
N MET A 331 20.06 -5.79 -4.33
CA MET A 331 18.65 -6.18 -4.19
C MET A 331 17.87 -5.96 -5.50
N LEU A 332 18.07 -4.83 -6.18
CA LEU A 332 17.40 -4.56 -7.46
C LEU A 332 17.83 -5.57 -8.54
N TYR A 333 19.12 -5.92 -8.64
CA TYR A 333 19.59 -6.96 -9.56
C TYR A 333 19.04 -8.36 -9.22
N ALA A 334 18.90 -8.71 -7.94
CA ALA A 334 18.28 -9.96 -7.53
C ALA A 334 16.79 -10.03 -7.94
N MET A 335 16.06 -8.91 -7.84
CA MET A 335 14.67 -8.85 -8.34
C MET A 335 14.59 -8.90 -9.87
N GLU A 336 15.52 -8.25 -10.57
CA GLU A 336 15.64 -8.37 -12.03
C GLU A 336 15.87 -9.83 -12.47
N ALA A 337 16.75 -10.54 -11.75
CA ALA A 337 16.99 -11.96 -11.99
C ALA A 337 15.71 -12.80 -11.85
N ARG A 338 14.91 -12.56 -10.80
CA ARG A 338 13.64 -13.25 -10.59
C ARG A 338 12.61 -12.96 -11.68
N ALA A 339 12.54 -11.73 -12.17
CA ALA A 339 11.66 -11.38 -13.28
C ALA A 339 12.06 -12.14 -14.55
N TYR A 340 13.34 -12.10 -14.94
CA TYR A 340 13.84 -12.87 -16.09
C TYR A 340 13.66 -14.38 -15.93
N ALA A 341 13.80 -14.91 -14.72
CA ALA A 341 13.58 -16.32 -14.43
C ALA A 341 12.13 -16.74 -14.75
N ASN A 342 11.15 -15.97 -14.27
CA ASN A 342 9.73 -16.23 -14.50
C ASN A 342 9.33 -16.02 -15.98
N MET A 343 10.08 -15.22 -16.74
CA MET A 343 9.92 -15.08 -18.21
C MET A 343 10.66 -16.15 -19.02
N GLY A 344 11.38 -17.08 -18.39
CA GLY A 344 12.15 -18.11 -19.10
C GLY A 344 13.37 -17.56 -19.87
N GLN A 345 14.02 -16.50 -19.36
CA GLN A 345 15.18 -15.86 -19.98
C GLN A 345 16.49 -16.19 -19.24
N PRO A 346 17.06 -17.40 -19.41
CA PRO A 346 18.13 -17.92 -18.55
C PRO A 346 19.44 -17.12 -18.64
N SER A 347 19.82 -16.64 -19.83
CA SER A 347 21.05 -15.86 -20.00
C SER A 347 20.98 -14.52 -19.28
N ARG A 348 19.81 -13.86 -19.30
CA ARG A 348 19.61 -12.58 -18.61
C ARG A 348 19.49 -12.77 -17.10
N CYS A 349 18.77 -13.80 -16.66
CA CYS A 349 18.70 -14.19 -15.25
C CYS A 349 20.09 -14.44 -14.66
N LYS A 350 20.91 -15.29 -15.29
CA LYS A 350 22.27 -15.59 -14.79
C LYS A 350 23.16 -14.36 -14.72
N ARG A 351 23.04 -13.45 -15.69
CA ARG A 351 23.77 -12.18 -15.68
C ARG A 351 23.33 -11.30 -14.51
N ALA A 352 22.03 -11.16 -14.29
CA ALA A 352 21.49 -10.37 -13.18
C ALA A 352 21.86 -10.97 -11.80
N VAL A 353 21.85 -12.30 -11.66
CA VAL A 353 22.35 -12.99 -10.45
C VAL A 353 23.80 -12.61 -10.16
N ARG A 354 24.68 -12.70 -11.18
CA ARG A 354 26.10 -12.33 -11.01
C ARG A 354 26.25 -10.86 -10.63
N MET A 355 25.51 -9.95 -11.27
CA MET A 355 25.53 -8.53 -10.91
C MET A 355 25.08 -8.30 -9.46
N ALA A 356 24.08 -9.04 -8.98
CA ALA A 356 23.64 -8.96 -7.59
C ALA A 356 24.73 -9.42 -6.62
N GLU A 357 25.40 -10.55 -6.91
CA GLU A 357 26.50 -11.10 -6.10
C GLU A 357 27.71 -10.16 -6.06
N ASP A 358 28.18 -9.71 -7.23
CA ASP A 358 29.33 -8.81 -7.36
C ASP A 358 29.06 -7.49 -6.61
N THR A 359 27.88 -6.88 -6.83
CA THR A 359 27.53 -5.59 -6.20
C THR A 359 27.30 -5.74 -4.68
N PHE A 360 26.80 -6.88 -4.22
CA PHE A 360 26.65 -7.14 -2.79
C PHE A 360 28.01 -7.25 -2.09
N GLY A 361 29.03 -7.75 -2.78
CA GLY A 361 30.41 -7.81 -2.28
C GLY A 361 30.97 -6.44 -1.89
N ASP A 362 30.46 -5.37 -2.50
CA ASP A 362 30.86 -3.99 -2.21
C ASP A 362 30.09 -3.35 -1.03
N ALA A 363 29.04 -4.02 -0.51
CA ALA A 363 28.20 -3.46 0.53
C ALA A 363 28.96 -3.24 1.85
N GLY A 364 28.96 -1.99 2.33
CA GLY A 364 29.63 -1.58 3.57
C GLY A 364 31.13 -1.30 3.43
N LEU A 365 31.72 -1.41 2.22
CA LEU A 365 33.13 -1.08 1.99
C LEU A 365 33.41 0.43 2.00
N ASP A 366 32.40 1.25 1.72
CA ASP A 366 32.49 2.72 1.72
C ASP A 366 32.43 3.32 3.14
N GLY A 367 32.02 2.54 4.14
CA GLY A 367 31.88 2.98 5.52
C GLY A 367 30.68 3.91 5.76
N GLU A 368 29.84 4.13 4.75
CA GLU A 368 28.66 4.98 4.86
C GLU A 368 27.52 4.22 5.58
N PRO A 369 26.80 4.87 6.50
CA PRO A 369 25.72 4.23 7.23
C PRO A 369 24.55 3.91 6.28
N GLU A 370 24.25 2.62 6.14
CA GLU A 370 23.10 2.18 5.36
C GLU A 370 21.78 2.48 6.08
N PRO A 371 20.73 2.93 5.36
CA PRO A 371 19.40 3.07 5.91
C PRO A 371 18.87 1.77 6.54
N ASP A 372 18.12 1.88 7.63
CA ASP A 372 17.59 0.71 8.33
C ASP A 372 16.72 -0.20 7.42
N TRP A 373 15.92 0.41 6.54
CA TRP A 373 15.00 -0.32 5.66
C TRP A 373 15.69 -1.25 4.65
N ILE A 374 16.98 -1.10 4.34
CA ILE A 374 17.68 -2.02 3.42
C ILE A 374 18.38 -3.17 4.15
N ARG A 375 18.54 -3.09 5.47
CA ARG A 375 19.34 -4.06 6.24
C ARG A 375 18.78 -5.48 6.22
N PHE A 376 17.50 -5.65 5.92
CA PHE A 376 16.91 -6.98 5.73
C PHE A 376 17.61 -7.76 4.60
N PHE A 377 18.09 -7.06 3.55
CA PHE A 377 18.76 -7.68 2.41
C PHE A 377 20.18 -8.10 2.79
N SER A 378 20.26 -9.22 3.50
CA SER A 378 21.46 -9.87 4.01
C SER A 378 22.03 -10.89 3.01
N GLU A 379 23.14 -11.54 3.36
CA GLU A 379 23.68 -12.68 2.58
C GLU A 379 22.63 -13.80 2.46
N ALA A 380 21.81 -14.00 3.49
CA ALA A 380 20.75 -15.00 3.49
C ALA A 380 19.65 -14.67 2.47
N GLU A 381 19.20 -13.42 2.43
CA GLU A 381 18.22 -12.95 1.43
C GLU A 381 18.80 -13.01 0.02
N LEU A 382 20.04 -12.56 -0.21
CA LEU A 382 20.69 -12.65 -1.53
C LEU A 382 20.71 -14.10 -2.06
N ASN A 383 21.17 -15.04 -1.23
CA ASN A 383 21.19 -16.46 -1.57
C ASN A 383 19.77 -16.98 -1.84
N GLY A 384 18.80 -16.61 -1.01
CA GLY A 384 17.39 -17.00 -1.17
C GLY A 384 16.79 -16.49 -2.49
N GLU A 385 17.03 -15.23 -2.86
CA GLU A 385 16.52 -14.66 -4.12
C GLU A 385 17.18 -15.29 -5.35
N ASN A 386 18.49 -15.52 -5.32
CA ASN A 386 19.21 -16.18 -6.41
C ASN A 386 18.74 -17.62 -6.56
N ALA A 387 18.55 -18.33 -5.45
CA ALA A 387 18.00 -19.68 -5.43
C ALA A 387 16.58 -19.74 -5.99
N HIS A 388 15.72 -18.80 -5.61
CA HIS A 388 14.37 -18.65 -6.17
C HIS A 388 14.42 -18.43 -7.68
N SER A 389 15.35 -17.62 -8.18
CA SER A 389 15.52 -17.38 -9.61
C SER A 389 15.87 -18.68 -10.36
N TYR A 390 16.82 -19.46 -9.86
CA TYR A 390 17.18 -20.75 -10.48
C TYR A 390 16.05 -21.79 -10.38
N ARG A 391 15.36 -21.86 -9.24
CA ARG A 391 14.20 -22.74 -9.07
C ARG A 391 13.07 -22.38 -10.05
N ASP A 392 12.75 -21.11 -10.18
CA ASP A 392 11.67 -20.66 -11.07
C ASP A 392 12.06 -20.90 -12.55
N LEU A 393 13.33 -20.68 -12.93
CA LEU A 393 13.85 -21.10 -14.23
C LEU A 393 13.71 -22.61 -14.46
N ALA A 394 13.98 -23.43 -13.44
CA ALA A 394 13.81 -24.87 -13.54
C ALA A 394 12.37 -25.22 -13.93
N TYR A 395 11.37 -24.63 -13.27
CA TYR A 395 9.97 -24.84 -13.60
C TYR A 395 9.60 -24.37 -15.01
N VAL A 396 9.95 -23.13 -15.38
CA VAL A 396 9.62 -22.58 -16.70
C VAL A 396 10.30 -23.35 -17.84
N ALA A 397 11.51 -23.86 -17.61
CA ALA A 397 12.25 -24.69 -18.56
C ALA A 397 11.90 -26.19 -18.49
N GLY A 398 10.69 -26.55 -18.06
CA GLY A 398 10.21 -27.92 -18.06
C GLY A 398 10.87 -28.83 -17.01
N ARG A 399 11.08 -28.31 -15.79
CA ARG A 399 11.72 -28.98 -14.65
C ARG A 399 13.16 -29.38 -14.94
N SER A 400 13.94 -28.45 -15.50
CA SER A 400 15.33 -28.68 -15.87
C SER A 400 16.20 -29.05 -14.65
N PRO A 401 16.84 -30.24 -14.65
CA PRO A 401 17.77 -30.63 -13.58
C PRO A 401 18.95 -29.68 -13.44
N THR A 402 19.42 -29.10 -14.56
CA THR A 402 20.52 -28.14 -14.55
C THR A 402 20.24 -26.93 -13.67
N TYR A 403 19.03 -26.35 -13.76
CA TYR A 403 18.68 -25.20 -12.94
C TYR A 403 18.35 -25.59 -11.50
N ALA A 404 17.81 -26.79 -11.26
CA ALA A 404 17.65 -27.32 -9.91
C ALA A 404 19.01 -27.47 -9.20
N SER A 405 20.03 -28.03 -9.89
CA SER A 405 21.40 -28.13 -9.36
C SER A 405 22.08 -26.78 -9.13
N LEU A 406 21.69 -25.72 -9.85
CA LEU A 406 22.15 -24.36 -9.55
C LEU A 406 21.42 -23.75 -8.34
N ALA A 407 20.16 -24.10 -8.12
CA ALA A 407 19.34 -23.59 -7.02
C ALA A 407 19.74 -24.20 -5.66
N GLU A 408 20.07 -25.49 -5.62
CA GLU A 408 20.35 -26.24 -4.40
C GLU A 408 21.43 -25.61 -3.50
N PRO A 409 22.68 -25.35 -3.94
CA PRO A 409 23.73 -24.89 -3.04
C PRO A 409 23.44 -23.50 -2.45
N VAL A 410 22.86 -22.60 -3.25
CA VAL A 410 22.49 -21.25 -2.78
C VAL A 410 21.24 -21.29 -1.89
N MET A 411 20.27 -22.18 -2.16
CA MET A 411 19.12 -22.36 -1.27
C MET A 411 19.54 -22.94 0.07
N GLN A 412 20.41 -23.95 0.06
CA GLN A 412 20.97 -24.56 1.26
C GLN A 412 21.70 -23.51 2.11
N ARG A 413 22.52 -22.66 1.49
CA ARG A 413 23.19 -21.54 2.18
C ARG A 413 22.20 -20.56 2.80
N ALA A 414 21.13 -20.20 2.10
CA ALA A 414 20.08 -19.34 2.63
C ALA A 414 19.41 -19.96 3.87
N VAL A 415 19.03 -21.24 3.81
CA VAL A 415 18.44 -21.99 4.92
C VAL A 415 19.37 -22.03 6.13
N GLU A 416 20.66 -22.31 5.94
CA GLU A 416 21.66 -22.35 7.01
C GLU A 416 21.87 -21.00 7.70
N LEU A 417 21.81 -19.90 6.95
CA LEU A 417 21.94 -18.56 7.49
C LEU A 417 20.68 -18.16 8.26
N PHE A 418 19.50 -18.40 7.70
CA PHE A 418 18.23 -18.11 8.37
C PHE A 418 17.98 -19.00 9.60
N ALA A 419 18.51 -20.22 9.63
CA ALA A 419 18.43 -21.07 10.82
C ALA A 419 19.14 -20.47 12.05
N LYS A 420 20.08 -19.55 11.84
CA LYS A 420 20.79 -18.82 12.90
C LYS A 420 20.13 -17.48 13.23
N ASP A 421 19.08 -17.12 12.51
CA ASP A 421 18.38 -15.85 12.63
C ASP A 421 17.04 -16.05 13.36
N GLU A 422 17.04 -15.76 14.65
CA GLU A 422 15.84 -15.86 15.49
C GLU A 422 14.80 -14.75 15.20
N VAL A 423 15.17 -13.71 14.46
CA VAL A 423 14.31 -12.58 14.13
C VAL A 423 13.47 -12.88 12.90
N HIS A 424 14.08 -13.33 11.80
CA HIS A 424 13.41 -13.44 10.50
C HIS A 424 12.76 -14.81 10.24
N GLN A 425 11.95 -15.28 11.19
CA GLN A 425 11.32 -16.61 11.14
C GLN A 425 10.41 -16.83 9.91
N ARG A 426 9.73 -15.77 9.43
CA ARG A 426 8.95 -15.82 8.18
C ARG A 426 9.83 -16.10 6.96
N SER A 427 10.98 -15.42 6.84
CA SER A 427 11.93 -15.67 5.75
C SER A 427 12.53 -17.07 5.87
N TYR A 428 12.81 -17.54 7.10
CA TYR A 428 13.27 -18.91 7.32
C TYR A 428 12.27 -19.96 6.81
N ALA A 429 10.99 -19.84 7.18
CA ALA A 429 9.93 -20.74 6.69
C ALA A 429 9.84 -20.74 5.15
N LEU A 430 9.89 -19.55 4.51
CA LEU A 430 9.84 -19.45 3.05
C LEU A 430 11.03 -20.13 2.37
N ASN A 431 12.23 -20.04 2.94
CA ASN A 431 13.43 -20.67 2.38
C ASN A 431 13.45 -22.19 2.65
N LEU A 432 12.92 -22.67 3.79
CA LEU A 432 12.67 -24.12 4.00
C LEU A 432 11.74 -24.69 2.93
N ILE A 433 10.63 -23.99 2.64
CA ILE A 433 9.70 -24.40 1.56
C ILE A 433 10.38 -24.28 0.19
N GLY A 434 11.22 -23.26 0.02
CA GLY A 434 12.08 -23.07 -1.15
C GLY A 434 12.97 -24.30 -1.41
N MET A 435 13.68 -24.76 -0.39
CA MET A 435 14.53 -25.95 -0.44
C MET A 435 13.74 -27.24 -0.66
N ALA A 436 12.59 -27.40 0.00
CA ALA A 436 11.70 -28.53 -0.26
C ALA A 436 11.27 -28.57 -1.74
N THR A 437 11.00 -27.41 -2.32
CA THR A 437 10.66 -27.30 -3.74
C THR A 437 11.83 -27.70 -4.66
N VAL A 438 13.08 -27.41 -4.26
CA VAL A 438 14.28 -27.85 -4.99
C VAL A 438 14.42 -29.37 -4.93
N HIS A 439 14.24 -30.00 -3.77
CA HIS A 439 14.24 -31.47 -3.66
C HIS A 439 13.13 -32.12 -4.51
N LEU A 440 11.92 -31.55 -4.57
CA LEU A 440 10.88 -32.04 -5.47
C LEU A 440 11.29 -31.97 -6.95
N LEU A 441 12.01 -30.91 -7.36
CA LEU A 441 12.57 -30.81 -8.72
C LEU A 441 13.65 -31.87 -8.98
N GLN A 442 14.39 -32.27 -7.95
CA GLN A 442 15.42 -33.32 -7.99
C GLN A 442 14.88 -34.74 -7.84
N ARG A 443 13.56 -34.89 -7.62
CA ARG A 443 12.87 -36.17 -7.37
C ARG A 443 13.27 -36.81 -6.03
N GLU A 444 13.39 -35.98 -5.01
CA GLU A 444 13.71 -36.34 -3.63
C GLU A 444 12.55 -35.96 -2.67
N PRO A 445 11.38 -36.59 -2.82
CA PRO A 445 10.18 -36.21 -2.07
C PRO A 445 10.30 -36.44 -0.57
N GLU A 446 11.06 -37.43 -0.11
CA GLU A 446 11.29 -37.70 1.31
C GLU A 446 12.02 -36.52 1.98
N GLN A 447 13.09 -36.01 1.36
CA GLN A 447 13.84 -34.84 1.81
C GLN A 447 12.95 -33.59 1.80
N ALA A 448 12.12 -33.44 0.77
CA ALA A 448 11.16 -32.35 0.72
C ALA A 448 10.18 -32.38 1.90
N THR A 449 9.68 -33.55 2.29
CA THR A 449 8.73 -33.67 3.42
C THR A 449 9.33 -33.21 4.75
N VAL A 450 10.59 -33.56 5.03
CA VAL A 450 11.30 -33.14 6.25
C VAL A 450 11.36 -31.61 6.35
N LEU A 451 11.66 -30.94 5.25
CA LEU A 451 11.76 -29.47 5.20
C LEU A 451 10.39 -28.80 5.29
N VAL A 452 9.35 -29.39 4.70
CA VAL A 452 7.98 -28.87 4.84
C VAL A 452 7.49 -29.02 6.28
N ASP A 453 7.78 -30.13 6.97
CA ASP A 453 7.43 -30.30 8.38
C ASP A 453 8.10 -29.24 9.27
N GLN A 454 9.40 -28.98 9.06
CA GLN A 454 10.09 -27.88 9.74
C GLN A 454 9.44 -26.53 9.43
N ALA A 455 9.07 -26.28 8.17
CA ALA A 455 8.39 -25.05 7.78
C ALA A 455 7.00 -24.93 8.44
N LEU A 456 6.26 -26.03 8.63
CA LEU A 456 4.98 -26.06 9.33
C LEU A 456 5.13 -25.72 10.82
N ASP A 457 6.20 -26.16 11.47
CA ASP A 457 6.52 -25.80 12.86
C ASP A 457 6.80 -24.29 13.01
N VAL A 458 7.50 -23.70 12.05
CA VAL A 458 7.77 -22.25 12.03
C VAL A 458 6.51 -21.46 11.66
N ALA A 459 5.74 -21.93 10.66
CA ALA A 459 4.50 -21.30 10.21
C ALA A 459 3.46 -21.17 11.33
N GLY A 460 3.37 -22.15 12.24
CA GLY A 460 2.50 -22.07 13.41
C GLY A 460 2.80 -20.90 14.36
N LYS A 461 3.97 -20.28 14.27
CA LYS A 461 4.41 -19.16 15.12
C LYS A 461 4.32 -17.80 14.44
N VAL A 462 4.06 -17.75 13.12
CA VAL A 462 4.03 -16.50 12.33
C VAL A 462 2.69 -16.33 11.62
N ARG A 463 2.23 -15.09 11.44
CA ARG A 463 1.01 -14.80 10.67
C ARG A 463 1.36 -14.32 9.27
N SER A 464 1.44 -15.24 8.31
CA SER A 464 1.75 -14.93 6.91
C SER A 464 0.94 -15.82 5.96
N GLU A 465 0.05 -15.21 5.16
CA GLU A 465 -0.68 -15.95 4.14
C GLU A 465 0.22 -16.35 2.98
N ARG A 466 1.32 -15.62 2.76
CA ARG A 466 2.35 -15.97 1.78
C ARG A 466 3.02 -17.30 2.12
N VAL A 467 3.32 -17.54 3.39
CA VAL A 467 3.84 -18.83 3.89
C VAL A 467 2.81 -19.93 3.69
N ASN A 468 1.56 -19.70 4.12
CA ASN A 468 0.47 -20.67 3.99
C ASN A 468 0.23 -21.09 2.53
N THR A 469 0.11 -20.12 1.63
CA THR A 469 -0.08 -20.34 0.19
C THR A 469 1.08 -21.14 -0.40
N ARG A 470 2.32 -20.85 0.00
CA ARG A 470 3.49 -21.57 -0.51
C ARG A 470 3.56 -23.01 0.03
N LEU A 471 3.23 -23.23 1.31
CA LEU A 471 3.12 -24.56 1.91
C LEU A 471 2.11 -25.42 1.15
N ARG A 472 0.87 -24.93 0.99
CA ARG A 472 -0.19 -25.64 0.26
C ARG A 472 0.27 -26.00 -1.15
N LYS A 473 0.78 -25.03 -1.92
CA LYS A 473 1.27 -25.27 -3.28
C LYS A 473 2.38 -26.33 -3.36
N THR A 474 3.31 -26.33 -2.41
CA THR A 474 4.41 -27.30 -2.38
C THR A 474 3.90 -28.70 -2.01
N VAL A 475 3.00 -28.82 -1.02
CA VAL A 475 2.38 -30.10 -0.63
C VAL A 475 1.49 -30.64 -1.75
N ASP A 476 0.67 -29.81 -2.39
CA ASP A 476 -0.16 -30.19 -3.55
C ASP A 476 0.70 -30.73 -4.70
N THR A 477 1.85 -30.10 -4.94
CA THR A 477 2.80 -30.56 -5.96
C THR A 477 3.38 -31.91 -5.59
N ALA A 478 3.77 -32.11 -4.32
CA ALA A 478 4.28 -33.39 -3.84
C ALA A 478 3.22 -34.49 -3.94
N ALA A 479 2.00 -34.25 -3.46
CA ALA A 479 0.90 -35.21 -3.49
C ALA A 479 0.49 -35.61 -4.91
N ARG A 480 0.47 -34.66 -5.84
CA ARG A 480 0.15 -34.94 -7.25
C ARG A 480 1.19 -35.84 -7.93
N GLU A 481 2.45 -35.74 -7.55
CA GLU A 481 3.57 -36.39 -8.25
C GLU A 481 4.10 -37.63 -7.56
N TYR A 482 3.90 -37.71 -6.23
CA TYR A 482 4.49 -38.72 -5.34
C TYR A 482 3.46 -39.20 -4.30
N GLY A 483 2.17 -39.17 -4.64
CA GLY A 483 1.08 -39.51 -3.72
C GLY A 483 1.04 -40.97 -3.24
N ASP A 484 1.87 -41.83 -3.81
CA ASP A 484 2.09 -43.22 -3.38
C ASP A 484 3.18 -43.35 -2.29
N ILE A 485 3.96 -42.29 -2.05
CA ILE A 485 5.00 -42.28 -1.00
C ILE A 485 4.35 -41.98 0.36
N ALA A 486 4.63 -42.84 1.34
CA ALA A 486 4.01 -42.77 2.66
C ALA A 486 4.27 -41.44 3.37
N GLU A 487 5.48 -40.89 3.24
CA GLU A 487 5.90 -39.60 3.77
C GLU A 487 5.03 -38.45 3.22
N VAL A 488 4.70 -38.47 1.93
CA VAL A 488 3.90 -37.44 1.26
C VAL A 488 2.43 -37.53 1.67
N VAL A 489 1.90 -38.74 1.83
CA VAL A 489 0.55 -38.96 2.37
C VAL A 489 0.45 -38.39 3.79
N ARG A 490 1.39 -38.75 4.68
CA ARG A 490 1.45 -38.21 6.06
C ARG A 490 1.58 -36.69 6.08
N LEU A 491 2.37 -36.11 5.18
CA LEU A 491 2.54 -34.66 5.07
C LEU A 491 1.22 -33.95 4.71
N THR A 492 0.43 -34.55 3.83
CA THR A 492 -0.88 -34.01 3.42
C THR A 492 -1.85 -33.98 4.60
N ASP A 493 -1.90 -35.05 5.40
CA ASP A 493 -2.69 -35.11 6.63
C ASP A 493 -2.21 -34.08 7.66
N HIS A 494 -0.90 -33.91 7.81
CA HIS A 494 -0.31 -32.96 8.75
C HIS A 494 -0.61 -31.51 8.37
N LEU A 495 -0.54 -31.17 7.08
CA LEU A 495 -0.93 -29.86 6.56
C LEU A 495 -2.40 -29.58 6.85
N ALA A 496 -3.31 -30.52 6.56
CA ALA A 496 -4.74 -30.36 6.80
C ALA A 496 -5.06 -30.12 8.29
N ALA A 497 -4.32 -30.78 9.19
CA ALA A 497 -4.49 -30.61 10.63
C ALA A 497 -3.99 -29.24 11.14
N ARG A 498 -2.91 -28.70 10.58
CA ARG A 498 -2.26 -27.46 11.07
C ARG A 498 -2.69 -26.18 10.35
N LEU A 499 -3.05 -26.28 9.07
CA LEU A 499 -3.49 -25.18 8.23
C LEU A 499 -4.81 -25.56 7.54
N PRO A 500 -5.92 -25.73 8.29
CA PRO A 500 -7.22 -26.04 7.70
C PRO A 500 -7.63 -24.95 6.70
N GLU A 501 -8.36 -25.33 5.65
CA GLU A 501 -8.92 -24.37 4.70
C GLU A 501 -9.81 -23.37 5.45
N SER A 502 -9.39 -22.11 5.50
CA SER A 502 -10.21 -21.04 6.04
C SER A 502 -11.34 -20.73 5.06
N ALA A 503 -12.60 -20.88 5.49
CA ALA A 503 -13.81 -20.68 4.69
C ALA A 503 -14.05 -19.23 4.18
N GLU A 504 -13.09 -18.33 4.29
CA GLU A 504 -13.23 -16.89 3.96
C GLU A 504 -12.41 -16.45 2.73
N ALA A 505 -11.86 -17.37 1.94
CA ALA A 505 -11.20 -17.03 0.67
C ALA A 505 -12.08 -17.43 -0.54
N VAL A 506 -13.17 -16.67 -0.76
CA VAL A 506 -13.89 -16.58 -2.04
C VAL A 506 -14.04 -15.11 -2.42
#